data_AF-A0A433CZ98-F1
#
_entry.id   AF-A0A433CZ98-F1
#
_cell.length_a   1.000
_cell.length_b   1.000
_cell.length_c   1.000
_cell.angle_alpha   90.00
_cell.angle_beta   90.00
_cell.angle_gamma   90.00
#
_symmetry.space_group_name_H-M   'P 1'
#
loop_
_entity.id
_entity.type
_entity.pdbx_description
1 polymer ?
#
loop_
_entity_poly.entity_id
_entity_poly.type
_entity_poly.pdbx_seq_one_letter_code
_entity_poly.pdbx_strand_id
1 'polypeptide(L)'
;LGLPYDPSLDVWSVGCTLYELFTGKILFPGRSNNQMLRYMMEVKGKFSHKMLRRGQFAGQHFDEGLNFLQVEVDRLTNKEVTKKVVITRPTKDLKARLMAAAGSGQMSDEERALVAQFADLLDRCLNLNPEKRISVKEALAHPFCTGKV
;
A
#
# COMPACT_ATOMS: atom_id res chain seq x y z
N LEU A 1 0.59 -13.61 0.50
CA LEU A 1 -0.12 -14.20 1.66
C LEU A 1 -0.85 -15.51 1.34
N GLY A 2 -1.07 -15.87 0.08
CA GLY A 2 -1.73 -17.15 -0.26
C GLY A 2 -3.22 -17.13 0.05
N LEU A 3 -3.89 -16.03 -0.29
CA LEU A 3 -5.35 -15.93 -0.28
C LEU A 3 -5.87 -16.31 -1.68
N PRO A 4 -7.16 -16.68 -1.82
CA PRO A 4 -7.76 -16.91 -3.12
C PRO A 4 -7.51 -15.74 -4.07
N TYR A 5 -7.20 -16.06 -5.32
CA TYR A 5 -7.00 -15.04 -6.34
C TYR A 5 -8.36 -14.45 -6.74
N ASP A 6 -8.42 -13.13 -6.83
CA ASP A 6 -9.59 -12.41 -7.32
C ASP A 6 -9.16 -11.25 -8.24
N PRO A 7 -10.05 -10.74 -9.10
CA PRO A 7 -9.74 -9.62 -10.00
C PRO A 7 -9.40 -8.31 -9.28
N SER A 8 -9.66 -8.18 -7.98
CA SER A 8 -9.30 -6.97 -7.23
C SER A 8 -7.77 -6.84 -7.10
N LEU A 9 -7.00 -7.91 -7.32
CA LEU A 9 -5.55 -7.86 -7.39
C LEU A 9 -5.05 -6.97 -8.53
N ASP A 10 -5.78 -6.91 -9.64
CA ASP A 10 -5.45 -6.01 -10.75
C ASP A 10 -5.69 -4.55 -10.36
N VAL A 11 -6.74 -4.27 -9.58
CA VAL A 11 -7.00 -2.92 -9.03
C VAL A 11 -5.87 -2.46 -8.11
N TRP A 12 -5.30 -3.38 -7.31
CA TRP A 12 -4.12 -3.08 -6.49
C TRP A 12 -2.91 -2.72 -7.36
N SER A 13 -2.66 -3.50 -8.41
CA SER A 13 -1.56 -3.26 -9.36
C SER A 13 -1.73 -1.92 -10.06
N VAL A 14 -2.93 -1.60 -10.54
CA VAL A 14 -3.27 -0.29 -11.12
C VAL A 14 -3.03 0.84 -10.12
N GLY A 15 -3.43 0.68 -8.85
CA GLY A 15 -3.15 1.68 -7.81
C GLY A 15 -1.64 1.95 -7.63
N CYS A 16 -0.81 0.89 -7.65
CA CYS A 16 0.64 1.04 -7.62
C CYS A 16 1.17 1.77 -8.87
N THR A 17 0.70 1.38 -10.06
CA THR A 17 1.11 1.99 -11.34
C THR A 17 0.71 3.46 -11.42
N LEU A 18 -0.51 3.82 -11.02
CA LEU A 18 -0.97 5.22 -11.01
C LEU A 18 -0.12 6.07 -10.07
N TYR A 19 0.22 5.58 -8.87
CA TYR A 19 1.15 6.25 -7.98
C TYR A 19 2.52 6.48 -8.64
N GLU A 20 3.04 5.46 -9.31
CA GLU A 20 4.35 5.53 -9.96
C GLU A 20 4.36 6.50 -11.13
N LEU A 21 3.31 6.49 -11.96
CA LEU A 21 3.13 7.44 -13.05
C LEU A 21 3.09 8.89 -12.55
N PHE A 22 2.39 9.14 -11.44
CA PHE A 22 2.27 10.50 -10.91
C PHE A 22 3.55 10.99 -10.23
N THR A 23 4.25 10.12 -9.50
CA THR A 23 5.39 10.53 -8.66
C THR A 23 6.76 10.26 -9.27
N GLY A 24 6.84 9.47 -10.34
CA GLY A 24 8.08 8.93 -10.90
C GLY A 24 8.82 7.97 -9.95
N LYS A 25 8.15 7.48 -8.89
CA LYS A 25 8.75 6.64 -7.85
C LYS A 25 7.93 5.37 -7.64
N ILE A 26 8.62 4.23 -7.48
CA ILE A 26 7.99 2.96 -7.13
C ILE A 26 7.35 3.07 -5.74
N LEU A 27 6.07 2.69 -5.62
CA LEU A 27 5.33 2.79 -4.35
C LEU A 27 5.87 1.84 -3.27
N PHE A 28 6.11 0.58 -3.65
CA PHE A 28 6.58 -0.50 -2.78
C PHE A 28 7.82 -1.18 -3.39
N PRO A 29 9.03 -0.66 -3.12
CA PRO A 29 10.27 -1.17 -3.73
C PRO A 29 10.84 -2.38 -2.93
N GLY A 30 10.02 -3.41 -2.71
CA GLY A 30 10.43 -4.62 -1.98
C GLY A 30 11.21 -5.59 -2.85
N ARG A 31 12.32 -6.13 -2.33
CA ARG A 31 13.14 -7.14 -3.01
C ARG A 31 12.80 -8.58 -2.60
N SER A 32 11.91 -8.74 -1.63
CA SER A 32 11.35 -10.02 -1.19
C SER A 32 9.88 -9.84 -0.81
N ASN A 33 9.13 -10.93 -0.74
CA ASN A 33 7.73 -10.88 -0.28
C ASN A 33 7.61 -10.30 1.13
N ASN A 34 8.58 -10.57 2.02
CA ASN A 34 8.61 -9.99 3.35
C ASN A 34 8.79 -8.47 3.30
N GLN A 35 9.73 -7.96 2.51
CA GLN A 35 9.92 -6.52 2.33
C GLN A 35 8.70 -5.85 1.68
N MET A 36 8.07 -6.50 0.70
CA MET A 36 6.83 -6.00 0.09
C MET A 36 5.74 -5.82 1.15
N LEU A 37 5.49 -6.84 1.98
CA LEU A 37 4.50 -6.76 3.06
C LEU A 37 4.85 -5.66 4.08
N ARG A 38 6.14 -5.48 4.41
CA ARG A 38 6.60 -4.39 5.27
C ARG A 38 6.22 -3.03 4.69
N TYR A 39 6.55 -2.77 3.42
CA TYR A 39 6.23 -1.51 2.75
C TYR A 39 4.73 -1.27 2.64
N MET A 40 3.94 -2.31 2.34
CA MET A 40 2.47 -2.22 2.34
C MET A 40 1.96 -1.77 3.71
N MET A 41 2.47 -2.34 4.80
CA MET A 41 2.04 -1.99 6.15
C MET A 41 2.51 -0.61 6.62
N GLU A 42 3.64 -0.11 6.11
CA GLU A 42 4.07 1.27 6.38
C GLU A 42 3.11 2.31 5.80
N VAL A 43 2.46 2.01 4.67
CA VAL A 43 1.52 2.93 4.01
C VAL A 43 0.08 2.70 4.46
N LYS A 44 -0.34 1.45 4.63
CA LYS A 44 -1.75 1.08 4.89
C LYS A 44 -2.03 0.55 6.29
N GLY A 45 -1.00 0.41 7.13
CA GLY A 45 -1.12 -0.16 8.46
C GLY A 45 -1.15 -1.69 8.45
N LYS A 46 -1.49 -2.30 9.59
CA LYS A 46 -1.46 -3.76 9.73
C LYS A 46 -2.54 -4.48 8.92
N PHE A 47 -2.21 -5.67 8.43
CA PHE A 47 -3.23 -6.60 7.93
C PHE A 47 -4.20 -7.00 9.05
N SER A 48 -5.47 -7.21 8.70
CA SER A 48 -6.46 -7.68 9.68
C SER A 48 -6.15 -9.12 10.12
N HIS A 49 -6.43 -9.44 11.39
CA HIS A 49 -6.23 -10.80 11.89
C HIS A 49 -7.04 -11.84 11.10
N LYS A 50 -8.26 -11.48 10.65
CA LYS A 50 -9.10 -12.31 9.78
C LYS A 50 -8.37 -12.69 8.48
N MET A 51 -7.70 -11.72 7.87
CA MET A 51 -6.96 -11.93 6.62
C MET A 51 -5.71 -12.79 6.83
N LEU A 52 -4.95 -12.53 7.90
CA LEU A 52 -3.76 -13.31 8.21
C LEU A 52 -4.09 -14.78 8.50
N ARG A 53 -5.14 -15.06 9.27
CA ARG A 53 -5.58 -16.44 9.58
C ARG A 53 -6.04 -17.23 8.35
N ARG A 54 -6.48 -16.56 7.28
CA ARG A 54 -6.87 -17.20 6.01
C ARG A 54 -5.70 -17.40 5.06
N GLY A 55 -4.57 -16.74 5.27
CA GLY A 55 -3.45 -16.75 4.34
C GLY A 55 -2.60 -18.00 4.50
N GLN A 56 -2.50 -18.83 3.47
CA GLN A 56 -1.69 -20.05 3.47
C GLN A 56 -0.21 -19.79 3.80
N PHE A 57 0.31 -18.63 3.43
CA PHE A 57 1.71 -18.25 3.63
C PHE A 57 1.91 -17.25 4.79
N ALA A 58 0.88 -16.98 5.59
CA ALA A 58 0.98 -16.00 6.68
C ALA A 58 2.05 -16.38 7.71
N GLY A 59 2.17 -17.67 8.05
CA GLY A 59 3.18 -18.17 9.01
C GLY A 59 4.63 -17.97 8.57
N GLN A 60 4.89 -17.65 7.29
CA GLN A 60 6.24 -17.31 6.81
C GLN A 60 6.65 -15.87 7.16
N HIS A 61 5.70 -15.03 7.59
CA HIS A 61 5.89 -13.59 7.76
C HIS A 61 5.35 -13.06 9.08
N PHE A 62 4.53 -13.84 9.79
CA PHE A 62 3.91 -13.45 11.05
C PHE A 62 4.08 -14.57 12.07
N ASP A 63 4.28 -14.19 13.33
CA ASP A 63 4.32 -15.14 14.44
C ASP A 63 2.91 -15.59 14.88
N GLU A 64 2.83 -16.47 15.88
CA GLU A 64 1.56 -16.95 16.45
C GLU A 64 0.69 -15.82 17.02
N GLY A 65 1.33 -14.74 17.50
CA GLY A 65 0.67 -13.52 17.97
C GLY A 65 0.25 -12.57 16.84
N LEU A 66 0.41 -12.98 15.57
CA LEU A 66 0.16 -12.18 14.36
C LEU A 66 1.01 -10.91 14.28
N ASN A 67 2.18 -10.92 14.91
CA ASN A 67 3.17 -9.85 14.80
C ASN A 67 4.05 -10.10 13.57
N PHE A 68 4.38 -9.03 12.86
CA PHE A 68 5.21 -9.13 11.67
C PHE A 68 6.65 -9.49 12.03
N LEU A 69 7.20 -10.45 11.30
CA LEU A 69 8.57 -10.94 11.39
C LEU A 69 9.36 -10.34 10.22
N GLN A 70 10.05 -9.23 10.45
CA GLN A 70 10.87 -8.56 9.44
C GLN A 70 12.17 -9.33 9.23
N VAL A 71 12.43 -9.74 8.00
CA VAL A 71 13.66 -10.40 7.59
C VAL A 71 14.64 -9.35 7.08
N GLU A 72 15.83 -9.29 7.68
CA GLU A 72 16.92 -8.41 7.31
C GLU A 72 18.19 -9.23 7.08
N VAL A 73 19.12 -8.71 6.27
CA VAL A 73 20.46 -9.28 6.17
C VAL A 73 21.38 -8.50 7.10
N ASP A 74 22.00 -9.18 8.05
CA ASP A 74 23.02 -8.60 8.91
C ASP A 74 24.22 -8.17 8.05
N ARG A 75 24.61 -6.89 8.16
CA ARG A 75 25.66 -6.31 7.30
C ARG A 75 27.06 -6.83 7.59
N LEU A 76 27.30 -7.31 8.81
CA LEU A 76 28.60 -7.81 9.25
C LEU A 76 28.74 -9.29 8.93
N THR A 77 27.71 -10.08 9.21
CA THR A 77 27.78 -11.54 9.06
C THR A 77 27.22 -12.04 7.73
N ASN A 78 26.55 -11.18 6.96
CA ASN A 78 25.83 -11.51 5.73
C ASN A 78 24.81 -12.66 5.91
N LYS A 79 24.25 -12.78 7.11
CA LYS A 79 23.25 -13.80 7.46
C LYS A 79 21.87 -13.15 7.58
N GLU A 80 20.84 -13.89 7.20
CA GLU A 80 19.47 -13.46 7.44
C GLU A 80 19.16 -13.51 8.94
N VAL A 81 18.60 -12.43 9.44
CA VAL A 81 18.11 -12.28 10.81
C VAL A 81 16.65 -11.86 10.77
N THR A 82 15.86 -12.41 11.69
CA THR A 82 14.44 -12.09 11.81
C THR A 82 14.22 -11.25 13.06
N LYS A 83 13.58 -10.09 12.89
CA LYS A 83 13.20 -9.18 13.99
C LYS A 83 11.69 -9.06 14.07
N LYS A 84 11.15 -9.17 15.28
CA LYS A 84 9.74 -8.87 15.51
C LYS A 84 9.53 -7.36 15.42
N VAL A 85 8.63 -6.92 14.56
CA VAL A 85 8.30 -5.51 14.38
C VAL A 85 6.82 -5.29 14.67
N VAL A 86 6.55 -4.39 15.61
CA VAL A 86 5.19 -3.99 15.96
C VAL A 86 4.82 -2.77 15.13
N ILE A 87 3.97 -2.97 14.12
CA ILE A 87 3.43 -1.89 13.28
C ILE A 87 2.05 -1.52 13.81
N THR A 88 1.97 -0.44 14.57
CA THR A 88 0.70 0.02 15.18
C THR A 88 -0.06 1.00 14.30
N ARG A 89 0.65 1.79 13.48
CA ARG A 89 0.07 2.81 12.60
C ARG A 89 0.85 2.93 11.28
N PRO A 90 0.21 3.39 10.20
CA PRO A 90 0.92 3.84 9.01
C PRO A 90 1.96 4.89 9.37
N THR A 91 3.15 4.79 8.81
CA THR A 91 4.26 5.73 8.99
C THR A 91 4.57 6.52 7.72
N LYS A 92 4.08 6.06 6.57
CA LYS A 92 4.26 6.70 5.27
C LYS A 92 2.91 7.19 4.75
N ASP A 93 2.62 8.46 4.97
CA ASP A 93 1.38 9.08 4.52
C ASP A 93 1.35 9.22 2.98
N LEU A 94 0.36 8.59 2.36
CA LEU A 94 0.22 8.56 0.91
C LEU A 94 -0.10 9.95 0.34
N LYS A 95 -1.04 10.68 0.97
CA LYS A 95 -1.48 11.99 0.50
C LYS A 95 -0.35 13.01 0.59
N ALA A 96 0.41 13.03 1.67
CA ALA A 96 1.57 13.89 1.85
C ALA A 96 2.65 13.62 0.79
N ARG A 97 2.89 12.35 0.44
CA ARG A 97 3.83 11.98 -0.63
C ARG A 97 3.37 12.48 -2.00
N LEU A 98 2.07 12.38 -2.30
CA LEU A 98 1.50 12.88 -3.56
C LEU A 98 1.56 14.42 -3.61
N MET A 99 1.18 15.10 -2.53
CA MET A 99 1.28 16.56 -2.43
C MET A 99 2.71 17.05 -2.61
N ALA A 100 3.69 16.36 -2.01
CA ALA A 100 5.10 16.70 -2.20
C ALA A 100 5.57 16.46 -3.64
N ALA A 101 5.04 15.45 -4.34
CA ALA A 101 5.38 15.16 -5.72
C ALA A 101 4.73 16.14 -6.72
N ALA A 102 3.56 16.69 -6.39
CA ALA A 102 2.89 17.71 -7.19
C ALA A 102 3.66 19.04 -7.28
N GLY A 103 4.68 19.23 -6.44
CA GLY A 103 5.59 20.38 -6.45
C GLY A 103 5.43 21.28 -5.21
N SER A 104 6.51 21.96 -4.82
CA SER A 104 6.55 22.90 -3.69
C SER A 104 6.13 24.33 -4.07
N GLY A 105 5.71 24.56 -5.31
CA GLY A 105 5.23 25.85 -5.79
C GLY A 105 3.85 26.23 -5.25
N GLN A 106 3.37 27.43 -5.58
CA GLN A 106 1.97 27.79 -5.37
C GLN A 106 1.09 26.94 -6.31
N MET A 107 0.61 25.80 -5.81
CA MET A 107 -0.51 25.08 -6.43
C MET A 107 -1.80 25.87 -6.22
N SER A 108 -2.62 25.95 -7.26
CA SER A 108 -3.98 26.47 -7.16
C SER A 108 -4.82 25.57 -6.23
N ASP A 109 -5.93 26.11 -5.70
CA ASP A 109 -6.85 25.33 -4.88
C ASP A 109 -7.48 24.18 -5.68
N GLU A 110 -7.70 24.36 -6.98
CA GLU A 110 -8.20 23.33 -7.89
C GLU A 110 -7.20 22.18 -8.05
N GLU A 111 -5.91 22.48 -8.25
CA GLU A 111 -4.86 21.45 -8.34
C GLU A 111 -4.73 20.68 -7.02
N ARG A 112 -4.81 21.38 -5.87
CA ARG A 112 -4.78 20.74 -4.55
C ARG A 112 -5.99 19.83 -4.35
N ALA A 113 -7.16 20.26 -4.77
CA ALA A 113 -8.38 19.45 -4.72
C ALA A 113 -8.23 18.20 -5.60
N LEU A 114 -7.72 18.34 -6.82
CA LEU A 114 -7.50 17.22 -7.74
C LEU A 114 -6.50 16.20 -7.18
N VAL A 115 -5.39 16.64 -6.60
CA VAL A 115 -4.41 15.75 -5.93
C VAL A 115 -5.03 15.07 -4.71
N ALA A 116 -5.88 15.76 -3.95
CA ALA A 116 -6.59 15.16 -2.84
C ALA A 116 -7.59 14.08 -3.30
N GLN A 117 -8.32 14.30 -4.39
CA GLN A 117 -9.18 13.29 -5.00
C GLN A 117 -8.38 12.11 -5.55
N PHE A 118 -7.21 12.36 -6.16
CA PHE A 118 -6.32 11.30 -6.60
C PHE A 118 -5.82 10.44 -5.43
N ALA A 119 -5.45 11.08 -4.32
CA ALA A 119 -5.06 10.39 -3.10
C ALA A 119 -6.20 9.51 -2.54
N ASP A 120 -7.44 9.99 -2.55
CA ASP A 120 -8.61 9.20 -2.13
C ASP A 120 -8.82 7.97 -3.04
N LEU A 121 -8.75 8.14 -4.37
CA LEU A 121 -8.85 7.04 -5.31
C LEU A 121 -7.77 5.98 -5.04
N LEU A 122 -6.51 6.39 -4.89
CA LEU A 122 -5.41 5.48 -4.59
C LEU A 122 -5.59 4.79 -3.24
N ASP A 123 -6.08 5.49 -2.22
CA ASP A 123 -6.30 4.91 -0.90
C ASP A 123 -7.29 3.74 -0.95
N ARG A 124 -8.35 3.89 -1.76
CA ARG A 124 -9.38 2.88 -2.01
C ARG A 124 -8.88 1.72 -2.88
N CYS A 125 -8.07 1.98 -3.91
CA CYS A 125 -7.41 0.95 -4.73
C CYS A 125 -6.42 0.12 -3.89
N LEU A 126 -5.70 0.78 -2.97
CA LEU A 126 -4.67 0.19 -2.13
C LEU A 126 -5.21 -0.31 -0.78
N ASN A 127 -6.50 -0.66 -0.71
CA ASN A 127 -7.03 -1.33 0.48
C ASN A 127 -6.39 -2.72 0.62
N LEU A 128 -5.83 -3.02 1.80
CA LEU A 128 -5.21 -4.33 2.05
C LEU A 128 -6.23 -5.47 1.98
N ASN A 129 -7.48 -5.22 2.37
CA ASN A 129 -8.54 -6.21 2.26
C ASN A 129 -9.14 -6.18 0.84
N PRO A 130 -9.00 -7.24 0.03
CA PRO A 130 -9.58 -7.33 -1.31
C PRO A 130 -11.09 -7.07 -1.34
N GLU A 131 -11.82 -7.59 -0.35
CA GLU A 131 -13.29 -7.44 -0.22
C GLU A 131 -13.74 -6.00 0.03
N LYS A 132 -12.83 -5.12 0.48
CA LYS A 132 -13.10 -3.69 0.75
C LYS A 132 -12.41 -2.77 -0.26
N ARG A 133 -11.71 -3.34 -1.25
CA ARG A 133 -11.07 -2.59 -2.32
C ARG A 133 -12.13 -2.11 -3.28
N ILE A 134 -11.96 -0.88 -3.79
CA ILE A 134 -12.88 -0.30 -4.77
C ILE A 134 -12.99 -1.22 -6.00
N SER A 135 -14.21 -1.39 -6.51
CA SER A 135 -14.43 -2.10 -7.78
C SER A 135 -14.06 -1.21 -8.97
N VAL A 136 -13.81 -1.82 -10.13
CA VAL A 136 -13.52 -1.08 -11.37
C VAL A 136 -14.65 -0.10 -11.72
N LYS A 137 -15.91 -0.52 -11.57
CA LYS A 137 -17.08 0.32 -11.83
C LYS A 137 -17.11 1.55 -10.93
N GLU A 138 -16.83 1.39 -9.64
CA GLU A 138 -16.78 2.50 -8.69
C GLU A 138 -15.57 3.41 -8.93
N ALA A 139 -14.42 2.84 -9.32
CA ALA A 139 -13.24 3.61 -9.64
C ALA A 139 -13.46 4.52 -10.86
N LEU A 140 -14.10 4.01 -11.92
CA LEU A 140 -14.47 4.82 -13.09
C LEU A 140 -15.48 5.93 -12.77
N ALA A 141 -16.33 5.71 -11.76
CA ALA A 141 -17.29 6.71 -11.29
C ALA A 141 -16.70 7.70 -10.26
N HIS A 142 -15.42 7.53 -9.87
CA HIS A 142 -14.79 8.36 -8.86
C HIS A 142 -14.67 9.83 -9.33
N PRO A 143 -14.80 10.84 -8.42
CA PRO A 143 -14.65 12.26 -8.77
C PRO A 143 -13.41 12.58 -9.61
N PHE A 144 -12.25 12.03 -9.21
CA PHE A 144 -11.00 12.14 -9.97
C PHE A 144 -11.12 11.71 -11.44
N CYS A 145 -11.81 10.58 -11.71
CA CYS A 145 -11.97 10.05 -13.07
C CYS A 145 -13.06 10.77 -13.86
N THR A 146 -14.04 11.37 -13.18
CA THR A 146 -15.19 12.05 -13.81
C THR A 146 -15.00 13.56 -13.96
N GLY A 147 -13.88 14.11 -13.46
CA GLY A 147 -13.60 15.55 -13.53
C GLY A 147 -14.50 16.41 -12.64
N LYS A 148 -15.17 15.81 -11.65
CA LYS A 148 -16.01 16.54 -10.69
C LYS A 148 -15.12 17.03 -9.54
N VAL A 149 -14.71 18.29 -9.58
CA VAL A 149 -13.96 18.95 -8.49
C VAL A 149 -14.92 19.40 -7.39
#